data_AF-A0A7S1KZX4-F1
#
_entry.id   AF-A0A7S1KZX4-F1
#
_cell.length_a   1.000
_cell.length_b   1.000
_cell.length_c   1.000
_cell.angle_alpha   90.00
_cell.angle_beta   90.00
_cell.angle_gamma   90.00
#
_symmetry.space_group_name_H-M   'P 1'
#
loop_
_entity.id
_entity.type
_entity.pdbx_description
1 polymer ?
#
loop_
_entity_poly.entity_id
_entity_poly.type
_entity_poly.pdbx_seq_one_letter_code
_entity_poly.pdbx_strand_id
1 'polypeptide(L)'
;PVADPLTMEQLQCALLGFFGDVITEQGVNLKLPDAPFSHPSEVALVQSALPLARDYEALNDFRERSAGGCVRGFSANALALAADDALRLYEADVLAVRDAS
;
A
#
# COMPACT_ATOMS: atom_id res chain seq x y z
N PRO A 1 -23.83 0.00 -4.38
CA PRO A 1 -23.49 0.53 -3.04
C PRO A 1 -22.18 1.30 -3.14
N VAL A 2 -22.25 2.61 -2.93
CA VAL A 2 -21.06 3.48 -2.90
C VAL A 2 -20.34 3.13 -1.61
N ALA A 3 -19.08 2.70 -1.71
CA ALA A 3 -18.25 2.46 -0.53
C ALA A 3 -18.23 3.73 0.32
N ASP A 4 -18.34 3.58 1.64
CA ASP A 4 -18.27 4.71 2.58
C ASP A 4 -16.99 5.53 2.28
N PRO A 5 -17.08 6.86 2.04
CA PRO A 5 -15.90 7.68 1.76
C PRO A 5 -14.80 7.52 2.80
N LEU A 6 -15.15 7.29 4.07
CA LEU A 6 -14.18 7.07 5.15
C LEU A 6 -13.39 5.77 4.96
N THR A 7 -14.04 4.72 4.43
CA THR A 7 -13.39 3.44 4.08
C THR A 7 -12.43 3.60 2.92
N MET A 8 -12.83 4.34 1.88
CA MET A 8 -11.98 4.56 0.71
C MET A 8 -10.73 5.34 1.06
N GLU A 9 -10.85 6.37 1.91
CA GLU A 9 -9.71 7.12 2.43
C GLU A 9 -8.76 6.22 3.23
N GLN A 10 -9.30 5.37 4.10
CA GLN A 10 -8.49 4.42 4.88
C GLN A 10 -7.81 3.34 4.02
N LEU A 11 -8.48 2.87 2.97
CA LEU A 11 -7.89 1.95 1.99
C LEU A 11 -6.74 2.62 1.24
N GLN A 12 -6.91 3.87 0.80
CA GLN A 12 -5.85 4.64 0.14
C GLN A 12 -4.65 4.85 1.06
N CYS A 13 -4.88 5.20 2.33
CA CYS A 13 -3.81 5.31 3.32
C CYS A 13 -3.04 4.00 3.45
N ALA A 14 -3.74 2.86 3.57
CA ALA A 14 -3.09 1.56 3.69
C ALA A 14 -2.30 1.16 2.43
N LEU A 15 -2.81 1.49 1.23
CA LEU A 15 -2.09 1.29 -0.03
C LEU A 15 -0.80 2.10 -0.12
N LEU A 16 -0.69 3.20 0.63
CA LEU A 16 0.51 4.04 0.77
C LEU A 16 1.34 3.70 2.03
N GLY A 17 1.08 2.56 2.69
CA GLY A 17 1.82 2.10 3.86
C GLY A 17 1.41 2.74 5.19
N PHE A 18 0.35 3.55 5.21
CA PHE A 18 -0.22 4.11 6.43
C PHE A 18 -1.33 3.20 6.96
N PHE A 19 -0.94 2.24 7.79
CA PHE A 19 -1.87 1.31 8.43
C PHE A 19 -2.59 1.98 9.62
N GLY A 20 -3.88 1.73 9.75
CA GLY A 20 -4.77 2.36 10.72
C GLY A 20 -5.90 1.42 11.17
N ASP A 21 -7.02 1.96 11.65
CA ASP A 21 -8.08 1.16 12.27
C ASP A 21 -8.75 0.13 11.33
N VAL A 22 -8.65 0.26 10.01
CA VAL A 22 -9.29 -0.64 9.02
C VAL A 22 -8.37 -1.70 8.43
N ILE A 23 -7.06 -1.48 8.45
CA ILE A 23 -6.07 -2.49 8.05
C ILE A 23 -5.02 -2.50 9.14
N THR A 24 -5.03 -3.58 9.91
CA THR A 24 -4.12 -3.80 11.04
C THR A 24 -3.00 -4.73 10.63
N GLU A 25 -1.78 -4.42 11.06
CA GLU A 25 -0.64 -5.32 10.89
C GLU A 25 -0.67 -6.40 12.00
N GLN A 26 -0.68 -7.67 11.59
CA GLN A 26 -0.50 -8.81 12.48
C GLN A 26 0.73 -9.62 12.05
N GLY A 27 1.89 -9.21 12.55
CA GLY A 27 3.17 -9.81 12.19
C GLY A 27 3.53 -9.48 10.74
N VAL A 28 3.66 -10.49 9.87
CA VAL A 28 3.96 -10.29 8.44
C VAL A 28 2.72 -10.14 7.56
N ASN A 29 1.52 -10.24 8.14
CA ASN A 29 0.27 -10.23 7.40
C ASN A 29 -0.53 -8.96 7.74
N LEU A 30 -1.10 -8.34 6.72
CA LEU A 30 -2.14 -7.34 6.88
C LEU A 30 -3.48 -8.04 7.07
N LYS A 31 -4.26 -7.59 8.05
CA LYS A 31 -5.62 -8.08 8.28
C LYS A 31 -6.59 -6.92 8.38
N LEU A 32 -7.74 -7.12 7.74
CA LEU A 32 -8.92 -6.37 8.12
C LEU A 32 -9.35 -6.82 9.52
N PRO A 33 -9.54 -5.90 10.48
CA PRO A 33 -10.31 -6.21 11.68
C PRO A 33 -11.72 -6.63 11.27
N ASP A 34 -12.49 -7.25 12.17
CA ASP A 34 -13.90 -7.59 11.91
C ASP A 34 -14.64 -6.29 11.53
N ALA A 35 -14.81 -6.09 10.22
CA ALA A 35 -14.91 -4.76 9.66
C ALA A 35 -16.36 -4.26 9.53
N PRO A 36 -16.58 -2.93 9.53
CA PRO A 36 -17.89 -2.28 9.41
C PRO A 36 -18.47 -2.31 7.97
N PHE A 37 -18.05 -3.26 7.12
CA PHE A 37 -18.53 -3.35 5.74
C PHE A 37 -19.94 -3.91 5.68
N SER A 38 -20.79 -3.19 4.94
CA SER A 38 -22.19 -3.55 4.81
C SER A 38 -22.39 -4.73 3.85
N HIS A 39 -21.45 -4.93 2.91
CA HIS A 39 -21.59 -5.94 1.87
C HIS A 39 -20.33 -6.85 1.75
N PRO A 40 -20.50 -8.18 1.60
CA PRO A 40 -19.37 -9.11 1.45
C PRO A 40 -18.45 -8.82 0.25
N SER A 41 -18.97 -8.16 -0.79
CA SER A 41 -18.17 -7.75 -1.96
C SER A 41 -17.18 -6.64 -1.63
N GLU A 42 -17.51 -5.73 -0.72
CA GLU A 42 -16.60 -4.68 -0.25
C GLU A 42 -15.45 -5.31 0.52
N VAL A 43 -15.76 -6.28 1.39
CA VAL A 43 -14.75 -7.09 2.10
C VAL A 43 -13.81 -7.78 1.10
N ALA A 44 -14.34 -8.42 0.07
CA ALA A 44 -13.53 -9.12 -0.93
C ALA A 44 -12.62 -8.17 -1.72
N LEU A 45 -13.12 -6.98 -2.09
CA LEU A 45 -12.33 -5.96 -2.76
C LEU A 45 -11.18 -5.46 -1.88
N VAL A 46 -11.46 -5.13 -0.61
CA VAL A 46 -10.40 -4.67 0.30
C VAL A 46 -9.39 -5.78 0.59
N GLN A 47 -9.85 -7.03 0.76
CA GLN A 47 -8.96 -8.19 0.90
C GLN A 47 -8.05 -8.37 -0.31
N SER A 48 -8.54 -8.12 -1.53
CA SER A 48 -7.73 -8.21 -2.75
C SER A 48 -6.67 -7.10 -2.86
N ALA A 49 -6.84 -5.99 -2.14
CA ALA A 49 -5.90 -4.88 -2.10
C ALA A 49 -4.80 -5.05 -1.03
N LEU A 50 -4.97 -5.95 -0.06
CA LEU A 50 -3.97 -6.18 1.00
C LEU A 50 -2.58 -6.62 0.49
N PRO A 51 -2.46 -7.52 -0.50
CA PRO A 51 -1.16 -7.89 -1.05
C PRO A 51 -0.42 -6.69 -1.67
N LEU A 52 -1.15 -5.81 -2.36
CA LEU A 52 -0.58 -4.60 -2.97
C LEU A 52 0.00 -3.65 -1.92
N ALA A 53 -0.72 -3.42 -0.82
CA ALA A 53 -0.23 -2.62 0.29
C ALA A 53 1.06 -3.21 0.91
N ARG A 54 1.16 -4.54 1.00
CA ARG A 54 2.35 -5.22 1.53
C ARG A 54 3.54 -5.15 0.58
N ASP A 55 3.30 -5.30 -0.72
CA ASP A 55 4.35 -5.18 -1.73
C ASP A 55 4.91 -3.74 -1.79
N TYR A 56 4.03 -2.74 -1.68
CA TYR A 56 4.43 -1.34 -1.57
C TYR A 56 5.36 -1.10 -0.37
N GLU A 57 4.98 -1.58 0.82
CA GLU A 57 5.79 -1.44 2.03
C GLU A 57 7.17 -2.09 1.87
N ALA A 58 7.23 -3.31 1.33
CA ALA A 58 8.48 -4.03 1.13
C ALA A 58 9.43 -3.32 0.12
N LEU A 59 8.86 -2.75 -0.94
CA LEU A 59 9.61 -1.96 -1.92
C LEU A 59 10.06 -0.62 -1.34
N ASN A 60 9.23 0.03 -0.52
CA ASN A 60 9.59 1.26 0.17
C ASN A 60 10.73 1.04 1.17
N ASP A 61 10.66 -0.02 1.98
CA ASP A 61 11.75 -0.44 2.88
C ASP A 61 13.05 -0.68 2.11
N PHE A 62 12.96 -1.34 0.95
CA PHE A 62 14.11 -1.58 0.09
C PHE A 62 14.69 -0.26 -0.46
N ARG A 63 13.84 0.69 -0.87
CA ARG A 63 14.24 2.04 -1.29
C ARG A 63 14.99 2.76 -0.17
N GLU A 64 14.44 2.80 1.03
CA GLU A 64 15.05 3.47 2.19
C GLU A 64 16.41 2.86 2.57
N ARG A 65 16.49 1.52 2.63
CA ARG A 65 17.74 0.80 2.92
C ARG A 65 18.80 1.02 1.84
N SER A 66 18.38 1.18 0.58
CA SER A 66 19.28 1.48 -0.53
C SER A 66 19.79 2.92 -0.45
N ALA A 67 18.92 3.89 -0.16
CA ALA A 67 19.29 5.29 0.05
C ALA A 67 20.23 5.47 1.26
N GLY A 68 20.02 4.71 2.34
CA GLY A 68 20.89 4.69 3.52
C GLY A 68 22.23 3.95 3.33
N GLY A 69 22.49 3.38 2.16
CA GLY A 69 23.75 2.69 1.86
C GLY A 69 23.91 1.31 2.53
N CYS A 70 22.83 0.75 3.07
CA CYS A 70 22.77 -0.59 3.65
C CYS A 70 22.73 -1.69 2.58
N VAL A 71 22.23 -1.37 1.39
CA VAL A 71 22.29 -2.23 0.20
C VAL A 71 23.38 -1.68 -0.73
N ARG A 72 24.33 -2.51 -1.15
CA ARG A 72 25.48 -2.10 -1.96
C ARG A 72 25.68 -2.98 -3.18
N GLY A 73 26.13 -2.38 -4.27
CA GLY A 73 26.48 -3.05 -5.51
C GLY A 73 25.77 -2.42 -6.71
N PHE A 74 26.42 -2.47 -7.87
CA PHE A 74 25.91 -1.86 -9.10
C PHE A 74 24.48 -2.33 -9.43
N SER A 75 24.24 -3.64 -9.44
CA SER A 75 22.92 -4.21 -9.72
C SER A 75 21.88 -3.88 -8.65
N ALA A 76 22.30 -3.77 -7.39
CA ALA A 76 21.40 -3.46 -6.29
C ALA A 76 20.95 -1.99 -6.34
N ASN A 77 21.86 -1.08 -6.69
CA ASN A 77 21.54 0.32 -6.93
C ASN A 77 20.65 0.50 -8.15
N ALA A 78 20.90 -0.25 -9.23
CA ALA A 78 20.04 -0.22 -10.42
C ALA A 78 18.62 -0.70 -10.10
N LEU A 79 18.48 -1.76 -9.31
CA LEU A 79 17.18 -2.24 -8.83
C LEU A 79 16.49 -1.21 -7.94
N ALA A 80 17.21 -0.53 -7.05
CA ALA A 80 16.66 0.50 -6.19
C ALA A 80 16.12 1.71 -6.99
N LEU A 81 16.82 2.12 -8.05
CA LEU A 81 16.36 3.16 -8.95
C LEU A 81 15.07 2.75 -9.69
N ALA A 82 15.03 1.52 -10.21
CA ALA A 82 13.83 1.01 -10.88
C ALA A 82 12.64 0.89 -9.92
N ALA A 83 12.89 0.46 -8.67
CA ALA A 83 11.87 0.41 -7.63
C ALA A 83 11.36 1.82 -7.26
N ASP A 84 12.23 2.81 -7.14
CA ASP A 84 11.84 4.21 -6.87
C ASP A 84 10.94 4.79 -7.97
N ASP A 85 11.27 4.56 -9.24
CA ASP A 85 10.43 5.00 -10.36
C ASP A 85 9.07 4.30 -10.38
N ALA A 86 9.04 2.99 -10.12
CA ALA A 86 7.78 2.23 -10.05
C ALA A 86 6.90 2.70 -8.88
N LEU A 87 7.51 2.96 -7.71
CA LEU A 87 6.80 3.47 -6.54
C LEU A 87 6.22 4.86 -6.80
N ARG A 88 6.95 5.77 -7.46
CA ARG A 88 6.43 7.10 -7.81
C ARG A 88 5.20 7.03 -8.71
N LEU A 89 5.21 6.14 -9.71
CA LEU A 89 4.06 5.95 -10.59
C LEU A 89 2.86 5.42 -9.82
N TYR A 90 3.09 4.41 -8.97
CA TYR A 90 2.05 3.85 -8.10
C TYR A 90 1.46 4.90 -7.13
N GLU A 91 2.31 5.67 -6.44
CA GLU A 91 1.88 6.74 -5.53
C GLU A 91 1.03 7.78 -6.28
N ALA A 92 1.44 8.17 -7.49
CA ALA A 92 0.69 9.10 -8.34
C ALA A 92 -0.68 8.54 -8.75
N ASP A 93 -0.76 7.27 -9.12
CA ASP A 93 -2.02 6.61 -9.50
C ASP A 93 -2.98 6.50 -8.31
N VAL A 94 -2.49 6.12 -7.13
CA VAL A 94 -3.31 6.05 -5.91
C VAL A 94 -3.85 7.43 -5.53
N LEU A 95 -3.04 8.48 -5.65
CA LEU A 95 -3.46 9.86 -5.37
C LEU A 95 -4.41 10.41 -6.43
N ALA A 96 -4.24 10.07 -7.71
CA ALA A 96 -5.14 10.51 -8.79
C ALA A 96 -6.58 10.00 -8.60
N VAL A 97 -6.74 8.81 -8.02
CA VAL A 97 -8.07 8.27 -7.66
C VAL A 97 -8.76 9.14 -6.60
N ARG A 98 -8.01 9.76 -5.69
CA ARG A 98 -8.55 10.68 -4.67
C ARG A 98 -9.11 11.96 -5.29
N ASP A 99 -8.40 12.55 -6.25
CA ASP A 99 -8.82 13.81 -6.89
C ASP A 99 -9.99 13.63 -7.88
N ALA A 100 -10.22 12.39 -8.34
CA ALA A 100 -11.30 12.04 -9.26
C ALA A 100 -12.62 11.64 -8.54
N SER A 101 -12.60 11.48 -7.21
CA SER A 101 -13.72 11.02 -6.37
C SER A 101 -14.44 12.18 -5.69
#